data_AF-X1NQF8-F1
#
_entry.id   AF-X1NQF8-F1
#
_cell.length_a   1.000
_cell.length_b   1.000
_cell.length_c   1.000
_cell.angle_alpha   90.00
_cell.angle_beta   90.00
_cell.angle_gamma   90.00
#
_symmetry.space_group_name_H-M   'P 1'
#
loop_
_entity.id
_entity.type
_entity.pdbx_description
1 polymer ?
#
loop_
_entity_poly.entity_id
_entity_poly.type
_entity_poly.pdbx_seq_one_letter_code
_entity_poly.pdbx_strand_id
1 'polypeptide(L)' 'MEAIKSTGADIVVSSCPGCEIQLVDGIIRNKMPVKVMHIMELLE' A
#
# COMPACT_ATOMS: atom_id res chain seq x y z
N MET A 1 -0.95 -10.57 -1.39
CA MET A 1 -1.60 -9.70 -0.39
C MET A 1 -1.43 -10.21 1.03
N GLU A 2 -1.55 -11.52 1.28
CA GLU A 2 -1.29 -12.13 2.60
C GLU A 2 0.01 -11.68 3.27
N ALA A 3 1.11 -11.53 2.52
CA ALA A 3 2.38 -11.03 3.07
C ALA A 3 2.27 -9.62 3.66
N ILE A 4 1.52 -8.71 3.02
CA ILE A 4 1.27 -7.35 3.54
C ILE A 4 0.33 -7.42 4.75
N LYS A 5 -0.66 -8.32 4.73
CA LYS A 5 -1.57 -8.50 5.86
C LYS A 5 -0.85 -9.05 7.09
N SER A 6 0.08 -9.99 6.91
CA SER A 6 0.82 -10.61 8.01
C SER A 6 1.82 -9.69 8.70
N THR A 7 2.21 -8.58 8.07
CA THR A 7 3.12 -7.61 8.69
C THR A 7 2.42 -6.75 9.74
N GLY A 8 1.09 -6.60 9.66
CA GLY A 8 0.35 -5.67 10.51
C GLY A 8 0.71 -4.19 10.26
N ALA A 9 1.31 -3.88 9.10
CA ALA A 9 1.70 -2.51 8.78
C ALA A 9 0.48 -1.61 8.50
N ASP A 10 0.51 -0.38 9.02
CA ASP A 10 -0.54 0.61 8.75
C ASP A 10 -0.43 1.21 7.33
N ILE A 11 0.81 1.30 6.82
CA ILE A 11 1.15 1.96 5.56
C ILE A 11 2.17 1.13 4.79
N VAL A 12 1.95 0.98 3.48
CA VAL A 12 2.91 0.49 2.50
C VAL A 12 3.35 1.65 1.63
N VAL A 13 4.66 1.91 1.61
CA VAL A 13 5.23 3.01 0.83
C VAL A 13 5.95 2.48 -0.40
N SER A 14 5.76 3.16 -1.51
CA SER A 14 6.36 2.83 -2.80
C SER A 14 6.91 4.10 -3.44
N SER A 15 7.93 3.96 -4.28
CA SER A 15 8.47 5.04 -5.13
C SER A 15 8.18 4.80 -6.62
N CYS A 16 7.25 3.88 -6.90
CA CYS A 16 6.87 3.45 -8.23
C CYS A 16 5.35 3.62 -8.41
N PRO A 17 4.88 4.62 -9.18
CA PRO A 17 3.46 4.88 -9.35
C PRO A 17 2.66 3.68 -9.90
N GLY A 18 3.28 2.88 -10.77
CA GLY A 18 2.66 1.66 -11.29
C GLY A 18 2.43 0.61 -10.20
N CYS A 19 3.37 0.46 -9.26
CA CYS A 19 3.21 -0.44 -8.13
C CYS A 19 2.11 0.06 -7.18
N GLU A 20 2.01 1.36 -6.94
CA GLU A 20 0.96 1.95 -6.10
C GLU A 20 -0.43 1.62 -6.64
N ILE A 21 -0.66 1.80 -7.94
CA ILE A 21 -1.95 1.46 -8.56
C ILE A 21 -2.32 -0.01 -8.30
N GLN A 22 -1.37 -0.94 -8.50
CA GLN A 22 -1.59 -2.37 -8.27
C GLN A 22 -1.84 -2.70 -6.79
N LEU A 23 -1.08 -2.06 -5.90
CA LEU A 23 -1.23 -2.25 -4.46
C LEU A 23 -2.57 -1.70 -3.96
N VAL A 24 -2.96 -0.49 -4.40
CA VAL A 24 -4.25 0.13 -4.08
C VAL A 24 -5.42 -0.73 -4.55
N ASP A 25 -5.40 -1.20 -5.81
CA ASP A 25 -6.45 -2.11 -6.32
C ASP A 25 -6.52 -3.39 -5.48
N GLY A 26 -5.36 -3.97 -5.15
CA GLY A 26 -5.28 -5.13 -4.28
C GLY A 26 -5.87 -4.87 -2.89
N ILE A 27 -5.56 -3.73 -2.26
CA ILE A 27 -6.01 -3.36 -0.91
C ILE A 27 -7.53 -3.23 -0.90
N ILE A 28 -8.10 -2.55 -1.89
CA ILE A 28 -9.54 -2.34 -2.02
C ILE A 28 -10.27 -3.67 -2.20
N ARG A 29 -9.81 -4.53 -3.12
CA ARG A 29 -10.43 -5.84 -3.39
C ARG A 29 -10.42 -6.76 -2.16
N ASN A 30 -9.37 -6.68 -1.35
CA ASN A 30 -9.21 -7.49 -0.14
C ASN A 30 -9.78 -6.80 1.12
N LYS A 31 -10.38 -5.61 0.99
CA LYS A 31 -10.95 -4.81 2.09
C LYS A 31 -9.97 -4.63 3.24
N MET A 32 -8.70 -4.39 2.91
CA MET A 32 -7.66 -4.21 3.91
C MET A 32 -7.64 -2.77 4.44
N PRO A 33 -7.35 -2.57 5.73
CA PRO A 33 -7.29 -1.23 6.32
C PRO A 33 -5.97 -0.50 6.03
N VAL A 34 -4.99 -1.19 5.44
CA VAL A 34 -3.65 -0.69 5.13
C VAL A 34 -3.72 0.41 4.07
N LYS A 35 -2.94 1.48 4.21
CA LYS A 35 -2.82 2.55 3.21
C LYS A 35 -1.63 2.31 2.28
N VAL A 36 -1.72 2.78 1.05
CA VAL A 36 -0.60 2.80 0.10
C VAL A 36 -0.36 4.25 -0.30
N MET A 37 0.90 4.69 -0.29
CA MET A 37 1.26 6.06 -0.67
C MET A 37 2.64 6.14 -1.31
N HIS A 38 2.86 7.19 -2.09
CA HIS A 38 4.18 7.46 -2.68
C HIS A 38 5.16 7.93 -1.60
N ILE A 39 6.45 7.62 -1.75
CA ILE A 39 7.48 8.02 -0.76
C ILE A 39 7.55 9.53 -0.56
N MET A 40 7.28 10.32 -1.60
CA MET A 40 7.26 11.78 -1.49
C MET A 40 6.09 12.26 -0.60
N GLU A 41 4.92 11.63 -0.70
CA GLU A 41 3.75 11.97 0.13
C GLU A 41 3.97 11.64 1.62
N LEU A 42 4.84 10.68 1.93
CA LEU A 42 5.21 10.36 3.31
C LEU A 42 6.18 11.40 3.90
N LEU A 43 7.01 12.00 3.06
CA LEU A 43 8.08 12.91 3.48
C LEU A 43 7.66 14.38 3.47
N GLU A 44 6.49 14.69 2.92
CA GLU A 44 5.79 15.97 3.08
C GLU A 44 5.16 16.10 4.48
#